data_AF-A0A9E0YCF7-F1
#
_entry.id   AF-A0A9E0YCF7-F1
#
_cell.length_a   1.000
_cell.length_b   1.000
_cell.length_c   1.000
_cell.angle_alpha   90.00
_cell.angle_beta   90.00
_cell.angle_gamma   90.00
#
_symmetry.space_group_name_H-M   'P 1'
#
loop_
_entity.id
_entity.type
_entity.pdbx_description
1 polymer ?
#
loop_
_entity_poly.entity_id
_entity_poly.type
_entity_poly.pdbx_seq_one_letter_code
_entity_poly.pdbx_strand_id
1 'polypeptide(L)'
;IHGAENVIAAAIDNGVEKVIALSTDKAANPINLYGATKLASDKLFVAANNVTGGHKTRFAVVRYGNVVGSRGSVVPFFKKLVAENAKTIPITDARMTRFWITLQQGVDFVVKSFERMHGGEIFVPKIPSMKVTDLAAALAPGVPTELIGIRPGEKLHEVMCPRDDSHLTLEFPDHFVIQPTIKFFSAADFARNGLGETGAPVPEDFEYNSGNNTQWLSATQMKDLIRD
;
A
#
# COMPACT_ATOMS: atom_id res chain seq x y z
N ILE A 1 4.44 5.43 -15.51
CA ILE A 1 4.44 6.91 -15.50
C ILE A 1 3.49 7.41 -16.59
N HIS A 2 3.80 7.25 -17.88
CA HIS A 2 2.92 7.70 -18.97
C HIS A 2 1.47 7.17 -18.93
N GLY A 3 1.26 5.93 -18.46
CA GLY A 3 -0.10 5.43 -18.23
C GLY A 3 -0.90 6.26 -17.23
N ALA A 4 -0.26 6.81 -16.19
CA ALA A 4 -0.92 7.70 -15.24
C ALA A 4 -1.29 9.04 -15.88
N GLU A 5 -0.37 9.63 -16.66
CA GLU A 5 -0.60 10.88 -17.40
C GLU A 5 -1.80 10.75 -18.35
N ASN A 6 -1.84 9.65 -19.12
CA ASN A 6 -2.91 9.37 -20.06
C ASN A 6 -4.28 9.22 -19.37
N VAL A 7 -4.32 8.51 -18.23
CA VAL A 7 -5.56 8.34 -17.45
C VAL A 7 -6.03 9.67 -16.87
N ILE A 8 -5.12 10.48 -16.34
CA ILE A 8 -5.43 11.81 -15.81
C ILE A 8 -6.04 12.70 -16.90
N ALA A 9 -5.38 12.81 -18.06
CA ALA A 9 -5.85 13.62 -19.17
C ALA A 9 -7.23 13.16 -19.66
N ALA A 10 -7.39 11.85 -19.94
CA ALA A 10 -8.66 11.30 -20.41
C ALA A 10 -9.80 11.49 -19.39
N ALA A 11 -9.52 11.37 -18.08
CA ALA A 11 -10.53 11.57 -17.04
C ALA A 11 -11.02 13.03 -16.99
N ILE A 12 -10.10 13.99 -17.13
CA ILE A 12 -10.45 15.42 -17.17
C ILE A 12 -11.27 15.73 -18.43
N ASP A 13 -10.79 15.28 -19.60
CA ASP A 13 -11.42 15.55 -20.90
C ASP A 13 -12.85 15.00 -20.99
N ASN A 14 -13.12 13.90 -20.30
CA ASN A 14 -14.44 13.26 -20.28
C ASN A 14 -15.28 13.60 -19.04
N GLY A 15 -14.82 14.52 -18.18
CA GLY A 15 -15.58 14.96 -17.01
C GLY A 15 -15.85 13.85 -15.98
N VAL A 16 -14.95 12.87 -15.84
CA VAL A 16 -15.03 11.85 -14.80
C VAL A 16 -15.01 12.52 -13.43
N GLU A 17 -15.88 12.13 -12.50
CA GLU A 17 -16.00 12.83 -11.22
C GLU A 17 -14.88 12.50 -10.24
N LYS A 18 -14.57 11.21 -10.07
CA LYS A 18 -13.58 10.74 -9.10
C LYS A 18 -12.71 9.65 -9.71
N VAL A 19 -11.41 9.71 -9.42
CA VAL A 19 -10.43 8.72 -9.86
C VAL A 19 -9.55 8.35 -8.67
N ILE A 20 -9.41 7.05 -8.41
CA ILE A 20 -8.44 6.53 -7.44
C ILE A 20 -7.39 5.71 -8.19
N ALA A 21 -6.12 6.08 -7.99
CA ALA A 21 -4.99 5.30 -8.46
C ALA A 21 -4.52 4.34 -7.38
N LEU A 22 -4.25 3.09 -7.75
CA LEU A 22 -3.64 2.12 -6.84
C LEU A 22 -2.13 2.34 -6.79
N SER A 23 -1.59 2.46 -5.58
CA SER A 23 -0.16 2.55 -5.27
C SER A 23 0.29 1.30 -4.49
N THR A 24 1.49 1.33 -3.96
CA THR A 24 2.16 0.23 -3.26
C THR A 24 3.07 0.81 -2.18
N ASP A 25 3.24 0.09 -1.08
CA ASP A 25 4.29 0.34 -0.09
C ASP A 25 5.69 0.62 -0.69
N LYS A 26 6.03 -0.03 -1.81
CA LYS A 26 7.30 0.17 -2.53
C LYS A 26 7.48 1.58 -3.08
N ALA A 27 6.42 2.39 -3.17
CA ALA A 27 6.48 3.79 -3.57
C ALA A 27 6.97 4.71 -2.45
N ALA A 28 6.93 4.26 -1.19
CA ALA A 28 7.48 5.01 -0.05
C ALA A 28 8.98 4.74 0.08
N ASN A 29 9.81 5.78 0.04
CA ASN A 29 11.28 5.70 0.07
C ASN A 29 11.84 4.62 -0.88
N PRO A 30 11.51 4.65 -2.18
CA PRO A 30 11.76 3.55 -3.10
C PRO A 30 13.26 3.32 -3.32
N ILE A 31 13.68 2.05 -3.40
CA ILE A 31 15.05 1.65 -3.78
C ILE A 31 15.10 0.88 -5.10
N ASN A 32 13.94 0.62 -5.72
CA ASN A 32 13.82 -0.07 -7.00
C ASN A 32 13.01 0.77 -8.00
N LEU A 33 13.24 0.50 -9.28
CA LEU A 33 12.60 1.25 -10.38
C LEU A 33 11.07 1.14 -10.32
N TYR A 34 10.53 -0.03 -9.99
CA TYR A 34 9.09 -0.20 -9.83
C TYR A 34 8.51 0.80 -8.82
N GLY A 35 9.07 0.84 -7.62
CA GLY A 35 8.72 1.78 -6.57
C GLY A 35 8.89 3.25 -7.01
N ALA A 36 9.99 3.58 -7.67
CA ALA A 36 10.22 4.93 -8.19
C ALA A 36 9.14 5.36 -9.21
N THR A 37 8.74 4.46 -10.12
CA THR A 37 7.67 4.75 -11.09
C THR A 37 6.29 4.87 -10.44
N LYS A 38 6.05 4.16 -9.33
CA LYS A 38 4.82 4.28 -8.54
C LYS A 38 4.81 5.57 -7.73
N LEU A 39 5.93 5.99 -7.15
CA LEU A 39 6.06 7.30 -6.51
C LEU A 39 5.76 8.43 -7.51
N ALA A 40 6.35 8.37 -8.71
CA ALA A 40 6.05 9.33 -9.78
C ALA A 40 4.55 9.31 -10.14
N SER A 41 3.94 8.13 -10.25
CA SER A 41 2.49 7.99 -10.46
C SER A 41 1.68 8.68 -9.36
N ASP A 42 2.01 8.43 -8.09
CA ASP A 42 1.31 9.02 -6.94
C ASP A 42 1.37 10.55 -7.00
N LYS A 43 2.58 11.10 -7.25
CA LYS A 43 2.77 12.55 -7.36
C LYS A 43 1.98 13.16 -8.53
N LEU A 44 1.90 12.47 -9.67
CA LEU A 44 1.08 12.91 -10.81
C LEU A 44 -0.40 12.98 -10.46
N PHE A 45 -0.96 11.94 -9.85
CA PHE A 45 -2.37 11.93 -9.45
C PHE A 45 -2.69 12.99 -8.38
N VAL A 46 -1.82 13.18 -7.39
CA VAL A 46 -2.00 14.25 -6.39
C VAL A 46 -1.94 15.63 -7.05
N ALA A 47 -0.92 15.88 -7.89
CA ALA A 47 -0.75 17.15 -8.58
C ALA A 47 -1.85 17.45 -9.61
N ALA A 48 -2.51 16.42 -10.15
CA ALA A 48 -3.61 16.58 -11.09
C ALA A 48 -4.75 17.45 -10.52
N ASN A 49 -4.97 17.43 -9.20
CA ASN A 49 -5.98 18.27 -8.54
C ASN A 49 -5.71 19.78 -8.63
N ASN A 50 -4.49 20.20 -9.00
CA ASN A 50 -4.18 21.61 -9.31
C ASN A 50 -4.48 21.98 -10.77
N VAL A 51 -4.32 21.04 -11.70
CA VAL A 51 -4.53 21.31 -13.13
C VAL A 51 -5.96 21.07 -13.58
N THR A 52 -6.79 20.45 -12.74
CA THR A 52 -8.23 20.30 -12.99
C THR A 52 -8.95 21.65 -13.10
N GLY A 53 -8.42 22.74 -12.53
CA GLY A 53 -9.02 24.08 -12.68
C GLY A 53 -10.50 24.10 -12.29
N GLY A 54 -11.38 24.52 -13.21
CA GLY A 54 -12.84 24.52 -13.01
C GLY A 54 -13.52 23.14 -13.17
N HIS A 55 -12.78 22.09 -13.53
CA HIS A 55 -13.32 20.75 -13.71
C HIS A 55 -13.62 20.07 -12.37
N LYS A 56 -14.66 19.21 -12.37
CA LYS A 56 -15.13 18.50 -11.18
C LYS A 56 -14.26 17.30 -10.79
N THR A 57 -13.41 16.82 -11.69
CA THR A 57 -12.60 15.62 -11.49
C THR A 57 -11.73 15.76 -10.23
N ARG A 58 -11.75 14.73 -9.38
CA ARG A 58 -10.90 14.62 -8.19
C ARG A 58 -10.08 13.35 -8.26
N PHE A 59 -8.80 13.48 -7.89
CA PHE A 59 -7.84 12.38 -7.95
C PHE A 59 -7.33 12.08 -6.56
N ALA A 60 -7.39 10.82 -6.15
CA ALA A 60 -6.74 10.34 -4.93
C ALA A 60 -5.93 9.08 -5.21
N VAL A 61 -5.16 8.65 -4.23
CA VAL A 61 -4.32 7.46 -4.30
C VAL A 61 -4.68 6.54 -3.14
N VAL A 62 -4.70 5.24 -3.39
CA VAL A 62 -4.79 4.22 -2.33
C VAL A 62 -3.48 3.43 -2.34
N ARG A 63 -2.77 3.40 -1.22
CA ARG A 63 -1.51 2.69 -1.05
C ARG A 63 -1.66 1.62 0.01
N TYR A 64 -1.31 0.38 -0.32
CA TYR A 64 -1.24 -0.74 0.63
C TYR A 64 -0.08 -1.68 0.31
N GLY A 65 0.12 -2.66 1.21
CA GLY A 65 1.18 -3.65 1.14
C GLY A 65 0.88 -4.85 0.22
N ASN A 66 1.41 -6.02 0.60
CA ASN A 66 1.24 -7.24 -0.17
C ASN A 66 -0.21 -7.75 -0.10
N VAL A 67 -0.78 -8.05 -1.26
CA VAL A 67 -2.08 -8.70 -1.37
C VAL A 67 -1.89 -10.22 -1.27
N VAL A 68 -2.55 -10.84 -0.28
CA VAL A 68 -2.54 -12.30 -0.06
C VAL A 68 -3.01 -13.01 -1.34
N GLY A 69 -2.27 -14.02 -1.79
CA GLY A 69 -2.67 -14.84 -2.93
C GLY A 69 -2.61 -14.15 -4.30
N SER A 70 -2.14 -12.91 -4.38
CA SER A 70 -2.03 -12.19 -5.67
C SER A 70 -1.18 -12.95 -6.69
N ARG A 71 -1.57 -12.87 -7.97
CA ARG A 71 -0.94 -13.63 -9.06
C ARG A 71 0.57 -13.36 -9.13
N GLY A 72 1.37 -14.42 -9.08
CA GLY A 72 2.84 -14.35 -9.13
C GLY A 72 3.50 -13.90 -7.82
N SER A 73 2.75 -13.78 -6.71
CA SER A 73 3.31 -13.46 -5.40
C SER A 73 3.92 -14.68 -4.70
N VAL A 74 4.54 -14.44 -3.54
CA VAL A 74 5.22 -15.47 -2.74
C VAL A 74 4.28 -16.58 -2.25
N VAL A 75 3.00 -16.27 -1.99
CA VAL A 75 2.03 -17.26 -1.49
C VAL A 75 1.73 -18.34 -2.54
N PRO A 76 1.31 -18.01 -3.78
CA PRO A 76 1.21 -19.00 -4.85
C PRO A 76 2.52 -19.72 -5.15
N PHE A 77 3.66 -19.02 -5.07
CA PHE A 77 4.97 -19.60 -5.33
C PHE A 77 5.32 -20.69 -4.31
N PHE A 78 5.17 -20.43 -3.01
CA PHE A 78 5.41 -21.44 -1.98
C PHE A 78 4.42 -22.60 -2.06
N LYS A 79 3.13 -22.32 -2.31
CA LYS A 79 2.13 -23.38 -2.55
C LYS A 79 2.53 -24.28 -3.73
N LYS A 80 3.03 -23.70 -4.82
CA LYS A 80 3.53 -24.44 -5.98
C LYS A 80 4.72 -25.34 -5.60
N LEU A 81 5.71 -24.80 -4.90
CA LEU A 81 6.88 -25.58 -4.45
C LEU A 81 6.48 -26.76 -3.56
N VAL A 82 5.52 -26.54 -2.64
CA VAL A 82 4.99 -27.61 -1.79
C VAL A 82 4.29 -28.68 -2.62
N ALA A 83 3.45 -28.29 -3.59
CA ALA A 83 2.79 -29.22 -4.50
C ALA A 83 3.77 -30.02 -5.38
N GLU A 84 4.93 -29.42 -5.69
CA GLU A 84 6.02 -30.04 -6.45
C GLU A 84 7.00 -30.85 -5.56
N ASN A 85 6.69 -31.04 -4.27
CA ASN A 85 7.54 -31.73 -3.28
C ASN A 85 8.96 -31.16 -3.20
N ALA A 86 9.08 -29.82 -3.24
CA ALA A 86 10.37 -29.14 -3.09
C ALA A 86 11.06 -29.53 -1.77
N LYS A 87 12.37 -29.77 -1.84
CA LYS A 87 13.18 -30.13 -0.67
C LYS A 87 13.40 -28.95 0.28
N THR A 88 13.40 -27.73 -0.26
CA THR A 88 13.61 -26.49 0.49
C THR A 88 12.66 -25.39 0.01
N ILE A 89 12.32 -24.47 0.92
CA ILE A 89 11.62 -23.22 0.60
C ILE A 89 12.65 -22.08 0.58
N PRO A 90 12.77 -21.34 -0.53
CA PRO A 90 13.73 -20.24 -0.63
C PRO A 90 13.27 -19.03 0.20
N ILE A 91 14.16 -18.54 1.04
CA ILE A 91 14.03 -17.33 1.85
C ILE A 91 15.14 -16.35 1.46
N THR A 92 14.79 -15.11 1.17
CA THR A 92 15.78 -14.10 0.75
C THR A 92 16.60 -13.58 1.94
N ASP A 93 15.94 -13.21 3.03
CA ASP A 93 16.55 -12.82 4.30
C ASP A 93 15.63 -13.19 5.46
N ALA A 94 16.18 -13.72 6.56
CA ALA A 94 15.42 -14.16 7.72
C ALA A 94 14.73 -13.01 8.48
N ARG A 95 15.20 -11.77 8.31
CA ARG A 95 14.65 -10.57 8.96
C ARG A 95 13.48 -9.97 8.18
N MET A 96 13.21 -10.46 6.96
CA MET A 96 12.29 -9.79 6.04
C MET A 96 10.84 -9.79 6.54
N THR A 97 10.19 -8.62 6.50
CA THR A 97 8.79 -8.44 6.88
C THR A 97 8.01 -7.75 5.77
N ARG A 98 6.71 -8.03 5.70
CA ARG A 98 5.77 -7.39 4.76
C ARG A 98 4.45 -7.09 5.46
N PHE A 99 3.78 -6.05 5.01
CA PHE A 99 2.37 -5.79 5.32
C PHE A 99 1.47 -6.70 4.49
N TRP A 100 0.34 -7.12 5.04
CA TRP A 100 -0.58 -8.07 4.40
C TRP A 100 -2.02 -7.57 4.42
N ILE A 101 -2.67 -7.66 3.27
CA ILE A 101 -4.09 -7.34 3.08
C ILE A 101 -4.72 -8.41 2.18
N THR A 102 -5.98 -8.78 2.40
CA THR A 102 -6.68 -9.66 1.44
C THR A 102 -7.09 -8.87 0.20
N LEU A 103 -7.41 -9.58 -0.88
CA LEU A 103 -7.93 -8.92 -2.08
C LEU A 103 -9.23 -8.16 -1.78
N GLN A 104 -10.16 -8.79 -1.05
CA GLN A 104 -11.44 -8.19 -0.70
C GLN A 104 -11.25 -6.93 0.18
N GLN A 105 -10.40 -7.00 1.21
CA GLN A 105 -10.07 -5.83 2.04
C GLN A 105 -9.49 -4.68 1.20
N GLY A 106 -8.63 -4.99 0.21
CA GLY A 106 -8.10 -3.98 -0.70
C GLY A 106 -9.18 -3.33 -1.57
N VAL A 107 -10.13 -4.12 -2.08
CA VAL A 107 -11.27 -3.63 -2.86
C VAL A 107 -12.19 -2.76 -2.00
N ASP A 108 -12.60 -3.27 -0.83
CA ASP A 108 -13.48 -2.56 0.11
C ASP A 108 -12.87 -1.22 0.52
N PHE A 109 -11.56 -1.20 0.78
CA PHE A 109 -10.85 0.01 1.13
C PHE A 109 -10.85 1.04 -0.01
N VAL A 110 -10.73 0.61 -1.27
CA VAL A 110 -10.81 1.49 -2.44
C VAL A 110 -12.23 2.06 -2.58
N VAL A 111 -13.26 1.23 -2.46
CA VAL A 111 -14.66 1.66 -2.54
C VAL A 111 -14.97 2.68 -1.43
N LYS A 112 -14.63 2.38 -0.18
CA LYS A 112 -14.80 3.32 0.94
C LYS A 112 -13.99 4.62 0.74
N SER A 113 -12.82 4.54 0.09
CA SER A 113 -12.02 5.72 -0.24
C SER A 113 -12.71 6.63 -1.25
N PHE A 114 -13.45 6.10 -2.23
CA PHE A 114 -14.25 6.91 -3.15
C PHE A 114 -15.35 7.71 -2.45
N GLU A 115 -15.97 7.11 -1.42
CA GLU A 115 -17.03 7.75 -0.65
C GLU A 115 -16.52 8.92 0.18
N ARG A 116 -15.32 8.78 0.78
CA ARG A 116 -14.75 9.76 1.71
C ARG A 116 -13.79 10.78 1.10
N MET A 117 -13.32 10.61 -0.13
CA MET A 117 -12.31 11.49 -0.74
C MET A 117 -12.84 12.89 -1.08
N HIS A 118 -11.96 13.87 -0.87
CA HIS A 118 -12.04 15.24 -1.37
C HIS A 118 -11.21 15.44 -2.64
N GLY A 119 -10.11 14.70 -2.81
CA GLY A 119 -9.13 14.84 -3.88
C GLY A 119 -7.77 15.33 -3.35
N GLY A 120 -6.72 14.57 -3.66
CA GLY A 120 -5.32 14.82 -3.29
C GLY A 120 -4.77 13.86 -2.23
N GLU A 121 -5.63 13.10 -1.55
CA GLU A 121 -5.23 12.18 -0.50
C GLU A 121 -4.41 11.00 -1.03
N ILE A 122 -3.46 10.53 -0.21
CA ILE A 122 -2.98 9.15 -0.28
C ILE A 122 -3.55 8.40 0.93
N PHE A 123 -4.53 7.56 0.70
CA PHE A 123 -5.14 6.69 1.71
C PHE A 123 -4.28 5.46 1.96
N VAL A 124 -4.00 5.16 3.23
CA VAL A 124 -3.20 4.01 3.67
C VAL A 124 -3.98 3.22 4.72
N PRO A 125 -4.41 1.98 4.48
CA PRO A 125 -5.14 1.21 5.47
C PRO A 125 -4.22 0.75 6.61
N LYS A 126 -4.78 0.61 7.82
CA LYS A 126 -4.08 -0.07 8.92
C LYS A 126 -4.19 -1.57 8.73
N ILE A 127 -3.07 -2.21 8.39
CA ILE A 127 -2.99 -3.64 8.08
C ILE A 127 -1.84 -4.33 8.84
N PRO A 128 -1.95 -5.63 9.11
CA PRO A 128 -0.96 -6.33 9.89
C PRO A 128 0.31 -6.65 9.09
N SER A 129 1.40 -6.89 9.82
CA SER A 129 2.67 -7.37 9.28
C SER A 129 2.87 -8.87 9.52
N MET A 130 3.76 -9.50 8.74
CA MET A 130 4.24 -10.86 9.00
C MET A 130 5.70 -10.99 8.58
N LYS A 131 6.47 -11.81 9.30
CA LYS A 131 7.79 -12.25 8.83
C LYS A 131 7.65 -13.27 7.70
N VAL A 132 8.54 -13.20 6.73
CA VAL A 132 8.55 -14.14 5.60
C VAL A 132 8.90 -15.57 6.04
N THR A 133 9.68 -15.72 7.11
CA THR A 133 9.95 -17.02 7.74
C THR A 133 8.68 -17.67 8.29
N ASP A 134 7.83 -16.89 8.96
CA ASP A 134 6.60 -17.38 9.55
C ASP A 134 5.59 -17.75 8.45
N LEU A 135 5.61 -17.01 7.33
CA LEU A 135 4.84 -17.35 6.15
C LEU A 135 5.26 -18.72 5.57
N ALA A 136 6.57 -18.97 5.46
CA ALA A 136 7.08 -20.24 4.98
C ALA A 136 6.67 -21.40 5.91
N ALA A 137 6.80 -21.22 7.23
CA ALA A 137 6.36 -22.20 8.21
C ALA A 137 4.84 -22.46 8.16
N ALA A 138 4.04 -21.44 7.84
CA ALA A 138 2.60 -21.57 7.66
C ALA A 138 2.26 -22.37 6.40
N LEU A 139 2.91 -22.08 5.28
CA LEU A 139 2.60 -22.66 3.96
C LEU A 139 3.23 -24.03 3.71
N ALA A 140 4.39 -24.30 4.29
CA ALA A 140 5.20 -25.49 4.06
C ALA A 140 5.69 -26.09 5.40
N PRO A 141 4.76 -26.51 6.29
CA PRO A 141 5.14 -27.00 7.61
C PRO A 141 6.06 -28.24 7.49
N GLY A 142 7.20 -28.20 8.18
CA GLY A 142 8.20 -29.27 8.17
C GLY A 142 9.14 -29.28 6.96
N VAL A 143 8.95 -28.41 5.98
CA VAL A 143 9.89 -28.25 4.85
C VAL A 143 11.01 -27.29 5.28
N PRO A 144 12.30 -27.69 5.20
CA PRO A 144 13.42 -26.81 5.51
C PRO A 144 13.43 -25.53 4.66
N THR A 145 13.95 -24.44 5.21
CA THR A 145 14.18 -23.20 4.47
C THR A 145 15.64 -23.07 4.04
N GLU A 146 15.87 -22.40 2.92
CA GLU A 146 17.21 -22.12 2.39
C GLU A 146 17.38 -20.61 2.16
N LEU A 147 18.48 -20.04 2.66
CA LEU A 147 18.79 -18.62 2.45
C LEU A 147 19.41 -18.41 1.07
N ILE A 148 18.66 -17.76 0.17
CA ILE A 148 19.09 -17.49 -1.21
C ILE A 148 19.65 -16.07 -1.41
N GLY A 149 19.64 -15.25 -0.36
CA GLY A 149 20.09 -13.86 -0.40
C GLY A 149 19.03 -12.88 -0.92
N ILE A 150 19.29 -11.59 -0.68
CA ILE A 150 18.39 -10.49 -1.05
C ILE A 150 18.41 -10.32 -2.58
N ARG A 151 17.22 -10.23 -3.18
CA ARG A 151 17.08 -10.00 -4.63
C ARG A 151 17.37 -8.54 -4.98
N PRO A 152 17.77 -8.23 -6.24
CA PRO A 152 18.02 -6.86 -6.67
C PRO A 152 16.85 -5.92 -6.39
N GLY A 153 17.10 -4.83 -5.67
CA GLY A 153 16.10 -3.80 -5.36
C GLY A 153 15.06 -4.19 -4.29
N GLU A 154 15.29 -5.26 -3.55
CA GLU A 154 14.40 -5.71 -2.48
C GLU A 154 14.75 -5.07 -1.12
N LYS A 155 13.72 -4.61 -0.39
CA LYS A 155 13.87 -4.11 0.99
C LYS A 155 13.67 -5.22 2.02
N LEU A 156 14.33 -5.07 3.17
CA LEU A 156 14.05 -5.91 4.35
C LEU A 156 12.66 -5.61 4.93
N HIS A 157 12.34 -4.33 5.06
CA HIS A 157 11.06 -3.86 5.60
C HIS A 157 10.47 -2.83 4.64
N GLU A 158 9.16 -2.86 4.50
CA GLU A 158 8.41 -1.92 3.68
C GLU A 158 7.89 -0.78 4.56
N VAL A 159 7.72 0.39 3.96
CA VAL A 159 7.17 1.58 4.60
C VAL A 159 5.90 1.95 3.87
N MET A 160 4.85 2.42 4.57
CA MET A 160 3.64 2.95 3.93
C MET A 160 3.49 4.46 4.16
N CYS A 161 3.83 4.93 5.36
CA CYS A 161 3.92 6.36 5.72
C CYS A 161 5.39 6.67 6.08
N PRO A 162 6.14 7.38 5.20
CA PRO A 162 7.51 7.80 5.48
C PRO A 162 7.60 8.72 6.70
N ARG A 163 8.70 8.60 7.46
CA ARG A 163 8.99 9.50 8.59
C ARG A 163 8.98 10.97 8.20
N ASP A 164 9.61 11.31 7.07
CA ASP A 164 9.70 12.68 6.58
C ASP A 164 8.33 13.28 6.22
N ASP A 165 7.33 12.43 5.93
CA ASP A 165 5.94 12.82 5.64
C ASP A 165 5.04 12.81 6.89
N SER A 166 5.58 12.56 8.11
CA SER A 166 4.80 12.50 9.37
C SER A 166 4.00 13.78 9.61
N HIS A 167 4.59 14.94 9.36
CA HIS A 167 3.94 16.26 9.46
C HIS A 167 2.74 16.46 8.51
N LEU A 168 2.59 15.61 7.49
CA LEU A 168 1.46 15.60 6.54
C LEU A 168 0.49 14.46 6.83
N THR A 169 0.82 13.56 7.75
CA THR A 169 0.06 12.33 7.97
C THR A 169 -1.00 12.53 9.04
N LEU A 170 -2.23 12.16 8.71
CA LEU A 170 -3.37 12.13 9.61
C LEU A 170 -3.72 10.68 9.91
N GLU A 171 -3.97 10.37 11.18
CA GLU A 171 -4.45 9.09 11.65
C GLU A 171 -5.96 9.13 11.87
N PHE A 172 -6.64 8.17 11.25
CA PHE A 172 -8.04 7.83 11.46
C PHE A 172 -8.13 6.48 12.17
N PRO A 173 -9.32 6.04 12.64
CA PRO A 173 -9.44 4.74 13.32
C PRO A 173 -8.91 3.55 12.52
N ASP A 174 -9.25 3.45 11.23
CA ASP A 174 -8.97 2.30 10.35
C ASP A 174 -7.90 2.58 9.27
N HIS A 175 -7.43 3.83 9.14
CA HIS A 175 -6.50 4.24 8.09
C HIS A 175 -5.66 5.46 8.45
N PHE A 176 -4.72 5.79 7.57
CA PHE A 176 -4.03 7.06 7.54
C PHE A 176 -4.33 7.79 6.23
N VAL A 177 -4.20 9.11 6.26
CA VAL A 177 -4.21 9.98 5.08
C VAL A 177 -2.90 10.74 5.06
N ILE A 178 -2.12 10.58 3.99
CA ILE A 178 -0.98 11.48 3.73
C ILE A 178 -1.50 12.63 2.89
N GLN A 179 -1.40 13.84 3.43
CA GLN A 179 -1.86 15.05 2.77
C GLN A 179 -0.93 15.45 1.61
N PRO A 180 -1.44 16.19 0.61
CA PRO A 180 -0.61 16.74 -0.46
C PRO A 180 0.56 17.57 0.07
N THR A 181 1.76 17.37 -0.49
CA THR A 181 2.93 18.22 -0.22
C THR A 181 2.82 19.61 -0.87
N ILE A 182 1.90 19.77 -1.83
CA ILE A 182 1.66 21.01 -2.56
C ILE A 182 0.35 21.64 -2.10
N LYS A 183 0.28 22.97 -2.08
CA LYS A 183 -0.97 23.67 -1.76
C LYS A 183 -1.86 23.72 -2.99
N PHE A 184 -3.15 23.40 -2.79
CA PHE A 184 -4.17 23.57 -3.81
C PHE A 184 -4.82 24.94 -3.71
N PHE A 185 -5.33 25.45 -4.84
CA PHE A 185 -6.06 26.72 -4.88
C PHE A 185 -7.34 26.69 -4.02
N SER A 186 -8.02 25.55 -3.95
CA SER A 186 -9.09 25.27 -2.99
C SER A 186 -8.61 24.22 -1.98
N ALA A 187 -8.28 24.64 -0.76
CA ALA A 187 -7.86 23.71 0.29
C ALA A 187 -9.08 22.99 0.87
N ALA A 188 -9.10 21.66 0.79
CA ALA A 188 -10.01 20.83 1.57
C ALA A 188 -9.44 20.63 2.99
N ASP A 189 -10.32 20.51 3.97
CA ASP A 189 -9.94 20.02 5.29
C ASP A 189 -9.81 18.49 5.24
N PHE A 190 -8.58 17.99 5.17
CA PHE A 190 -8.33 16.54 5.15
C PHE A 190 -8.48 15.88 6.53
N ALA A 191 -8.61 16.66 7.62
CA ALA A 191 -8.88 16.13 8.95
C ALA A 191 -10.34 15.71 9.13
N ARG A 192 -11.25 16.13 8.25
CA ARG A 192 -12.64 15.65 8.21
C ARG A 192 -13.03 15.22 6.80
N ASN A 193 -13.28 13.94 6.60
CA ASN A 193 -13.50 13.38 5.27
C ASN A 193 -14.98 13.45 4.82
N GLY A 194 -15.27 13.02 3.59
CA GLY A 194 -16.62 13.05 3.01
C GLY A 194 -17.68 12.21 3.73
N LEU A 195 -17.27 11.26 4.57
CA LEU A 195 -18.16 10.48 5.44
C LEU A 195 -18.36 11.12 6.82
N GLY A 196 -17.69 12.25 7.09
CA GLY A 196 -17.72 12.92 8.38
C GLY A 196 -16.81 12.27 9.44
N GLU A 197 -15.98 11.28 9.08
CA GLU A 197 -14.96 10.74 9.97
C GLU A 197 -13.89 11.82 10.23
N THR A 198 -13.32 11.82 11.43
CA THR A 198 -12.29 12.79 11.84
C THR A 198 -10.96 12.10 12.09
N GLY A 199 -9.88 12.68 11.57
CA GLY A 199 -8.50 12.26 11.80
C GLY A 199 -7.73 13.28 12.62
N ALA A 200 -6.64 12.84 13.24
CA ALA A 200 -5.72 13.68 13.99
C ALA A 200 -4.30 13.57 13.43
N PRO A 201 -3.46 14.61 13.51
CA PRO A 201 -2.05 14.48 13.16
C PRO A 201 -1.36 13.36 13.94
N VAL A 202 -0.52 12.58 13.26
CA VAL A 202 0.37 11.63 13.93
C VAL A 202 1.46 12.36 14.73
N PRO A 203 2.12 11.70 15.70
CA PRO A 203 3.29 12.27 16.36
C PRO A 203 4.41 12.65 15.39
N GLU A 204 5.24 13.61 15.80
CA GLU A 204 6.50 13.90 15.12
C GLU A 204 7.36 12.62 15.03
N ASP A 205 8.08 12.45 13.91
CA ASP A 205 8.87 11.27 13.59
C ASP A 205 8.10 9.94 13.46
N PHE A 206 6.76 9.98 13.39
CA PHE A 206 5.95 8.79 13.11
C PHE A 206 6.36 8.13 11.80
N GLU A 207 6.55 6.81 11.82
CA GLU A 207 6.79 6.00 10.62
C GLU A 207 5.93 4.75 10.66
N TYR A 208 5.20 4.48 9.57
CA TYR A 208 4.43 3.24 9.45
C TYR A 208 5.23 2.21 8.66
N ASN A 209 5.91 1.32 9.40
CA ASN A 209 6.93 0.40 8.89
C ASN A 209 6.62 -1.07 9.24
N SER A 210 6.82 -1.97 8.29
CA SER A 210 6.45 -3.38 8.46
C SER A 210 7.30 -4.12 9.50
N GLY A 211 8.48 -3.59 9.83
CA GLY A 211 9.42 -4.17 10.81
C GLY A 211 9.07 -3.91 12.27
N ASN A 212 8.31 -2.86 12.56
CA ASN A 212 7.94 -2.43 13.93
C ASN A 212 6.44 -2.13 14.07
N ASN A 213 5.61 -2.67 13.17
CA ASN A 213 4.15 -2.53 13.21
C ASN A 213 3.57 -2.99 14.56
N THR A 214 2.40 -2.50 14.93
CA THR A 214 1.69 -2.90 16.15
C THR A 214 0.80 -4.12 15.93
N GLN A 215 0.39 -4.38 14.69
CA GLN A 215 -0.47 -5.50 14.32
C GLN A 215 0.33 -6.55 13.54
N TRP A 216 0.27 -7.81 13.97
CA TRP A 216 1.00 -8.91 13.35
C TRP A 216 0.08 -10.11 13.08
N LEU A 217 0.32 -10.80 11.97
CA LEU A 217 -0.33 -12.07 11.65
C LEU A 217 0.46 -13.23 12.26
N SER A 218 -0.25 -14.08 13.00
CA SER A 218 0.20 -15.44 13.30
C SER A 218 0.11 -16.35 12.07
N ALA A 219 0.81 -17.48 12.11
CA ALA A 219 0.71 -18.50 11.06
C ALA A 219 -0.74 -19.01 10.88
N THR A 220 -1.52 -19.10 11.96
CA THR A 220 -2.93 -19.50 11.91
C THR A 220 -3.77 -18.46 11.19
N GLN A 221 -3.67 -17.18 11.59
CA GLN A 221 -4.39 -16.10 10.92
C GLN A 221 -4.03 -15.99 9.44
N MET A 222 -2.76 -16.17 9.07
CA MET A 222 -2.36 -16.17 7.66
C MET A 222 -2.99 -17.34 6.89
N LYS A 223 -3.14 -18.52 7.49
CA LYS A 223 -3.83 -19.65 6.85
C LYS A 223 -5.30 -19.37 6.63
N ASP A 224 -5.96 -18.70 7.57
CA ASP A 224 -7.36 -18.32 7.45
C ASP A 224 -7.54 -17.33 6.28
N LEU A 225 -6.69 -16.29 6.19
CA LEU A 225 -6.69 -15.33 5.08
C LEU A 225 -6.39 -15.94 3.69
N ILE A 226 -5.80 -17.14 3.65
CA ILE A 226 -5.47 -17.85 2.41
C ILE A 226 -6.64 -18.76 1.95
N ARG A 227 -7.54 -19.12 2.86
CA ARG A 227 -8.68 -20.00 2.61
C ARG A 227 -9.91 -19.21 2.13
N ASP A 228 -10.02 -17.96 2.55
CA ASP A 228 -10.98 -16.97 2.05
C ASP A 228 -10.63 -16.51 0.62
#